data_AF-F0WG44-F1
#
_entry.id   AF-F0WG44-F1
#
_cell.length_a   1.000
_cell.length_b   1.000
_cell.length_c   1.000
_cell.angle_alpha   90.00
_cell.angle_beta   90.00
_cell.angle_gamma   90.00
#
_symmetry.space_group_name_H-M   'P 1'
#
loop_
_entity.id
_entity.type
_entity.pdbx_description
1 polymer ?
#
loop_
_entity_poly.entity_id
_entity_poly.type
_entity_poly.pdbx_seq_one_letter_code
_entity_poly.pdbx_strand_id
1 'polypeptide(L)'
;MASSVVSALFGSYDLRNAKQWRDEDILHREQEIQWLNDDVVRAHEWRNADIERYLRKEKLENEHLVCAARADQLATISEQCTLLCGFTVASMVNMSFPEDLSRFVLALYAISASIVCVSLLLCTLMSSMLLLAVTRYASSQLELDIKRMDLSELEINAPFTVWWLKKCDVEHRTAMKLMLIGVTLFFQYLGTLAWVQFIDYRAASITISSLSVVGFLFWQVRIASRWRYLLTPPTSPTTVPTTSYLRGCNGYPSARSSIYSSRFPSTISVTKRLWDPLRSPMANSEHLKSANSTTRFTSTAILTPSSYEELKSPKHDPKNILSSCQ
;
A
#
# COMPACT_ATOMS: atom_id res chain seq x y z
N MET A 1 37.73 90.25 -18.25
CA MET A 1 36.41 89.76 -18.70
C MET A 1 36.46 88.32 -19.22
N ALA A 2 37.47 87.92 -20.03
CA ALA A 2 37.61 86.52 -20.45
C ALA A 2 37.84 85.52 -19.29
N SER A 3 38.67 85.88 -18.29
CA SER A 3 38.97 85.01 -17.14
C SER A 3 37.77 84.72 -16.23
N SER A 4 36.81 85.65 -16.10
CA SER A 4 35.62 85.49 -15.25
C SER A 4 34.54 84.64 -15.92
N VAL A 5 34.41 84.72 -17.25
CA VAL A 5 33.51 83.86 -18.03
C VAL A 5 34.00 82.41 -18.03
N VAL A 6 35.32 82.23 -18.17
CA VAL A 6 35.95 80.90 -18.10
C VAL A 6 35.81 80.29 -16.70
N SER A 7 36.01 81.07 -15.62
CA SER A 7 35.78 80.60 -14.24
C SER A 7 34.31 80.26 -13.97
N ALA A 8 33.35 81.02 -14.53
CA ALA A 8 31.93 80.72 -14.40
C ALA A 8 31.52 79.47 -15.19
N LEU A 9 32.10 79.25 -16.37
CA LEU A 9 31.90 78.03 -17.16
C LEU A 9 32.46 76.80 -16.45
N PHE A 10 33.69 76.87 -15.94
CA PHE A 10 34.29 75.78 -15.16
C PHE A 10 33.52 75.50 -13.86
N GLY A 11 33.05 76.53 -13.15
CA GLY A 11 32.20 76.36 -11.97
C GLY A 11 30.84 75.74 -12.29
N SER A 12 30.23 76.09 -13.42
CA SER A 12 28.96 75.49 -13.87
C SER A 12 29.12 74.03 -14.30
N TYR A 13 30.26 73.68 -14.88
CA TYR A 13 30.60 72.30 -15.25
C TYR A 13 30.81 71.45 -13.99
N ASP A 14 31.56 71.96 -13.02
CA ASP A 14 31.82 71.27 -11.75
C ASP A 14 30.53 71.05 -10.94
N LEU A 15 29.65 72.05 -10.87
CA LEU A 15 28.32 71.90 -10.25
C LEU A 15 27.44 70.86 -10.95
N ARG A 16 27.46 70.79 -12.29
CA ARG A 16 26.73 69.78 -13.06
C ARG A 16 27.30 68.39 -12.83
N ASN A 17 28.62 68.25 -12.80
CA ASN A 17 29.30 66.99 -12.55
C ASN A 17 29.04 66.49 -11.11
N ALA A 18 29.12 67.38 -10.11
CA ALA A 18 28.82 67.05 -8.72
C ALA A 18 27.33 66.71 -8.49
N LYS A 19 26.41 67.27 -9.29
CA LYS A 19 25.01 66.86 -9.29
C LYS A 19 24.86 65.48 -9.94
N GLN A 20 25.46 65.28 -11.11
CA GLN A 20 25.42 64.01 -11.83
C GLN A 20 25.94 62.85 -10.97
N TRP A 21 27.08 63.00 -10.29
CA TRP A 21 27.60 61.96 -9.40
C TRP A 21 26.68 61.64 -8.22
N ARG A 22 25.97 62.65 -7.69
CA ARG A 22 24.98 62.41 -6.63
C ARG A 22 23.75 61.69 -7.15
N ASP A 23 23.27 62.07 -8.32
CA ASP A 23 22.13 61.41 -8.96
C ASP A 23 22.49 59.95 -9.32
N GLU A 24 23.70 59.69 -9.83
CA GLU A 24 24.24 58.35 -10.10
C GLU A 24 24.42 57.52 -8.81
N ASP A 25 24.92 58.11 -7.72
CA ASP A 25 25.06 57.43 -6.42
C ASP A 25 23.69 57.08 -5.82
N ILE A 26 22.69 57.97 -5.95
CA ILE A 26 21.31 57.70 -5.52
C ILE A 26 20.73 56.54 -6.35
N LEU A 27 20.87 56.58 -7.67
CA LEU A 27 20.39 55.50 -8.56
C LEU A 27 21.07 54.17 -8.26
N HIS A 28 22.39 54.18 -7.99
CA HIS A 28 23.12 52.97 -7.62
C HIS A 28 22.58 52.36 -6.33
N ARG A 29 22.34 53.17 -5.29
CA ARG A 29 21.75 52.69 -4.03
C ARG A 29 20.32 52.19 -4.21
N GLU A 30 19.52 52.83 -5.06
CA GLU A 30 18.18 52.36 -5.39
C GLU A 30 18.20 50.99 -6.07
N GLN A 31 19.15 50.76 -6.99
CA GLN A 31 19.36 49.45 -7.62
C GLN A 31 19.79 48.39 -6.61
N GLU A 32 20.70 48.71 -5.68
CA GLU A 32 21.10 47.79 -4.61
C GLU A 32 19.90 47.41 -3.72
N ILE A 33 19.07 48.39 -3.33
CA ILE A 33 17.86 48.14 -2.56
C ILE A 33 16.89 47.25 -3.34
N GLN A 34 16.75 47.49 -4.65
CA GLN A 34 15.92 46.65 -5.51
C GLN A 34 16.43 45.21 -5.58
N TRP A 35 17.74 45.01 -5.79
CA TRP A 35 18.34 43.66 -5.81
C TRP A 35 18.16 42.94 -4.48
N LEU A 36 18.34 43.63 -3.36
CA LEU A 36 18.11 43.04 -2.03
C LEU A 36 16.65 42.62 -1.85
N ASN A 37 15.70 43.45 -2.25
CA ASN A 37 14.27 43.10 -2.18
C ASN A 37 13.94 41.91 -3.08
N ASP A 38 14.43 41.90 -4.32
CA ASP A 38 14.23 40.80 -5.27
C ASP A 38 14.85 39.49 -4.76
N ASP A 39 16.02 39.55 -4.14
CA ASP A 39 16.69 38.40 -3.53
C ASP A 39 15.91 37.86 -2.33
N VAL A 40 15.35 38.74 -1.48
CA VAL A 40 14.50 38.32 -0.36
C VAL A 40 13.21 37.65 -0.85
N VAL A 41 12.55 38.23 -1.86
CA VAL A 41 11.33 37.66 -2.46
C VAL A 41 11.64 36.31 -3.09
N ARG A 42 12.70 36.20 -3.90
CA ARG A 42 13.11 34.94 -4.54
C ARG A 42 13.47 33.87 -3.52
N ALA A 43 14.22 34.24 -2.46
CA ALA A 43 14.57 33.32 -1.39
C ALA A 43 13.33 32.82 -0.63
N HIS A 44 12.34 33.68 -0.41
CA HIS A 44 11.08 33.31 0.20
C HIS A 44 10.25 32.38 -0.70
N GLU A 45 10.17 32.66 -2.00
CA GLU A 45 9.50 31.81 -2.98
C GLU A 45 10.13 30.42 -3.08
N TRP A 46 11.46 30.36 -3.10
CA TRP A 46 12.18 29.08 -3.10
C TRP A 46 11.93 28.28 -1.83
N ARG A 47 11.96 28.93 -0.67
CA ARG A 47 11.64 28.26 0.60
C ARG A 47 10.22 27.71 0.60
N ASN A 48 9.25 28.46 0.09
CA ASN A 48 7.87 28.01 0.03
C ASN A 48 7.70 26.83 -0.93
N ALA A 49 8.35 26.87 -2.10
CA ALA A 49 8.35 25.77 -3.04
C ALA A 49 9.01 24.51 -2.45
N ASP A 50 10.07 24.65 -1.66
CA ASP A 50 10.72 23.53 -0.99
C ASP A 50 9.86 22.93 0.12
N ILE A 51 9.21 23.77 0.94
CA ILE A 51 8.23 23.32 1.96
C ILE A 51 7.09 22.55 1.29
N GLU A 52 6.56 23.08 0.20
CA GLU A 52 5.48 22.46 -0.55
C GLU A 52 5.89 21.08 -1.09
N ARG A 53 7.08 20.96 -1.67
CA ARG A 53 7.63 19.67 -2.13
C ARG A 53 7.80 18.68 -0.99
N TYR A 54 8.30 19.15 0.16
CA TYR A 54 8.50 18.31 1.34
C TYR A 54 7.16 17.75 1.86
N LEU A 55 6.16 18.61 2.04
CA LEU A 55 4.83 18.21 2.52
C LEU A 55 4.16 17.20 1.59
N ARG A 56 4.23 17.41 0.26
CA ARG A 56 3.70 16.45 -0.72
C ARG A 56 4.40 15.09 -0.62
N LYS A 57 5.71 15.08 -0.44
CA LYS A 57 6.48 13.85 -0.31
C LYS A 57 6.12 13.10 0.97
N GLU A 58 6.05 13.79 2.10
CA GLU A 58 5.66 13.20 3.38
C GLU A 58 4.23 12.62 3.32
N LYS A 59 3.30 13.37 2.71
CA LYS A 59 1.93 12.89 2.51
C LYS A 59 1.87 11.65 1.61
N LEU A 60 2.62 11.65 0.50
CA LEU A 60 2.72 10.51 -0.40
C LEU A 60 3.24 9.26 0.31
N GLU A 61 4.31 9.40 1.08
CA GLU A 61 4.89 8.31 1.88
C GLU A 61 3.87 7.78 2.91
N ASN A 62 3.18 8.68 3.62
CA ASN A 62 2.17 8.28 4.59
C ASN A 62 0.99 7.52 3.95
N GLU A 63 0.46 7.99 2.83
CA GLU A 63 -0.62 7.27 2.12
C GLU A 63 -0.13 5.94 1.54
N HIS A 64 1.13 5.86 1.08
CA HIS A 64 1.75 4.61 0.68
C HIS A 64 1.82 3.58 1.81
N LEU A 65 2.18 4.01 3.04
CA LEU A 65 2.22 3.14 4.21
C LEU A 65 0.84 2.58 4.55
N VAL A 66 -0.20 3.41 4.48
CA VAL A 66 -1.58 2.96 4.70
C VAL A 66 -2.00 1.94 3.65
N CYS A 67 -1.67 2.21 2.38
CA CYS A 67 -1.94 1.31 1.26
C CYS A 67 -1.21 -0.04 1.43
N ALA A 68 0.07 -0.01 1.80
CA ALA A 68 0.87 -1.21 2.07
C ALA A 68 0.32 -2.02 3.24
N ALA A 69 -0.06 -1.37 4.35
CA ALA A 69 -0.67 -2.04 5.49
C ALA A 69 -1.98 -2.77 5.11
N ARG A 70 -2.79 -2.19 4.22
CA ARG A 70 -4.00 -2.83 3.71
C ARG A 70 -3.70 -3.99 2.76
N ALA A 71 -2.70 -3.84 1.91
CA ALA A 71 -2.23 -4.91 1.03
C ALA A 71 -1.75 -6.13 1.84
N ASP A 72 -0.96 -5.90 2.89
CA ASP A 72 -0.49 -6.95 3.81
C ASP A 72 -1.67 -7.64 4.53
N GLN A 73 -2.67 -6.87 4.99
CA GLN A 73 -3.89 -7.44 5.57
C GLN A 73 -4.62 -8.35 4.58
N LEU A 74 -4.81 -7.93 3.33
CA LEU A 74 -5.48 -8.75 2.32
C LEU A 74 -4.68 -10.00 1.95
N ALA A 75 -3.35 -9.90 1.91
CA ALA A 75 -2.46 -11.03 1.63
C ALA A 75 -2.48 -12.06 2.76
N THR A 76 -2.43 -11.63 4.02
CA THR A 76 -2.52 -12.56 5.16
C THR A 76 -3.88 -13.26 5.24
N ILE A 77 -4.97 -12.55 4.93
CA ILE A 77 -6.31 -13.14 4.86
C ILE A 77 -6.39 -14.20 3.76
N SER A 78 -5.86 -13.90 2.56
CA SER A 78 -5.89 -14.85 1.45
C SER A 78 -5.07 -16.09 1.78
N GLU A 79 -3.87 -15.93 2.35
CA GLU A 79 -3.01 -17.03 2.78
C GLU A 79 -3.71 -17.95 3.80
N GLN A 80 -4.34 -17.38 4.82
CA GLN A 80 -5.09 -18.15 5.82
C GLN A 80 -6.26 -18.93 5.21
N CYS A 81 -7.02 -18.32 4.30
CA CYS A 81 -8.11 -18.98 3.60
C CYS A 81 -7.61 -20.13 2.71
N THR A 82 -6.49 -19.94 2.01
CA THR A 82 -5.88 -21.00 1.19
C THR A 82 -5.42 -22.18 2.04
N LEU A 83 -4.78 -21.92 3.19
CA LEU A 83 -4.35 -22.98 4.11
C LEU A 83 -5.53 -23.80 4.66
N LEU A 84 -6.60 -23.12 5.10
CA LEU A 84 -7.82 -23.81 5.58
C LEU A 84 -8.51 -24.61 4.48
N CYS A 85 -8.57 -24.07 3.26
CA CYS A 85 -9.10 -24.79 2.10
C CYS A 85 -8.24 -26.02 1.78
N GLY A 86 -6.91 -25.87 1.77
CA GLY A 86 -5.97 -26.96 1.53
C GLY A 86 -6.09 -28.07 2.57
N PHE A 87 -6.20 -27.71 3.86
CA PHE A 87 -6.46 -28.66 4.93
C PHE A 87 -7.78 -29.42 4.71
N THR A 88 -8.85 -28.73 4.34
CA THR A 88 -10.17 -29.34 4.08
C THR A 88 -10.10 -30.34 2.92
N VAL A 89 -9.40 -30.00 1.83
CA VAL A 89 -9.22 -30.91 0.69
C VAL A 89 -8.34 -32.10 1.07
N ALA A 90 -7.25 -31.87 1.81
CA ALA A 90 -6.37 -32.94 2.27
C ALA A 90 -7.10 -33.93 3.20
N SER A 91 -7.93 -33.43 4.13
CA SER A 91 -8.75 -34.31 4.96
C SER A 91 -9.78 -35.07 4.13
N MET A 92 -10.38 -34.46 3.11
CA MET A 92 -11.30 -35.15 2.20
C MET A 92 -10.67 -36.33 1.47
N VAL A 93 -9.44 -36.18 0.98
CA VAL A 93 -8.75 -37.23 0.21
C VAL A 93 -8.26 -38.37 1.11
N ASN A 94 -7.92 -38.08 2.37
CA ASN A 94 -7.38 -39.08 3.30
C ASN A 94 -8.45 -39.87 4.06
N MET A 95 -9.74 -39.52 3.93
CA MET A 95 -10.82 -40.27 4.58
C MET A 95 -11.12 -41.57 3.85
N SER A 96 -11.09 -42.67 4.59
CA SER A 96 -11.64 -43.95 4.15
C SER A 96 -13.06 -44.10 4.69
N PHE A 97 -14.03 -44.38 3.82
CA PHE A 97 -15.43 -44.48 4.22
C PHE A 97 -15.79 -45.94 4.56
N PRO A 98 -16.31 -46.22 5.77
CA PRO A 98 -16.89 -47.53 6.08
C PRO A 98 -18.21 -47.70 5.32
N GLU A 99 -18.51 -48.93 4.89
CA GLU A 99 -19.71 -49.24 4.08
C GLU A 99 -21.03 -49.02 4.84
N ASP A 100 -21.00 -49.09 6.17
CA ASP A 100 -22.17 -48.97 7.05
C ASP A 100 -22.55 -47.52 7.42
N LEU A 101 -21.98 -46.51 6.75
CA LEU A 101 -22.23 -45.12 7.09
C LEU A 101 -23.61 -44.65 6.63
N SER A 102 -24.37 -44.01 7.53
CA SER A 102 -25.66 -43.42 7.18
C SER A 102 -25.53 -42.38 6.05
N ARG A 103 -26.38 -42.49 5.03
CA ARG A 103 -26.39 -41.60 3.85
C ARG A 103 -26.51 -40.12 4.23
N PHE A 104 -27.23 -39.84 5.31
CA PHE A 104 -27.42 -38.47 5.79
C PHE A 104 -26.14 -37.83 6.34
N VAL A 105 -25.34 -38.56 7.13
CA VAL A 105 -24.08 -38.03 7.67
C VAL A 105 -23.05 -37.83 6.55
N LEU A 106 -22.99 -38.76 5.59
CA LEU A 106 -22.14 -38.63 4.41
C LEU A 106 -22.53 -37.39 3.56
N ALA A 107 -23.83 -37.17 3.37
CA ALA A 107 -24.31 -35.99 2.66
C ALA A 107 -23.96 -34.69 3.39
N LEU A 108 -24.18 -34.61 4.72
CA LEU A 108 -23.80 -33.44 5.52
C LEU A 108 -22.30 -33.15 5.48
N TYR A 109 -21.48 -34.20 5.53
CA TYR A 109 -20.04 -34.10 5.38
C TYR A 109 -19.64 -33.51 4.01
N ALA A 110 -20.14 -34.07 2.92
CA ALA A 110 -19.79 -33.62 1.56
C ALA A 110 -20.30 -32.20 1.27
N ILE A 111 -21.53 -31.87 1.70
CA ILE A 111 -22.11 -30.54 1.51
C ILE A 111 -21.35 -29.50 2.34
N SER A 112 -21.06 -29.78 3.61
CA SER A 112 -20.30 -28.83 4.43
C SER A 112 -18.88 -28.61 3.90
N ALA A 113 -18.17 -29.68 3.50
CA ALA A 113 -16.83 -29.58 2.93
C ALA A 113 -16.80 -28.78 1.62
N SER A 114 -17.75 -29.04 0.71
CA SER A 114 -17.83 -28.30 -0.56
C SER A 114 -18.14 -26.82 -0.36
N ILE A 115 -19.07 -26.47 0.53
CA ILE A 115 -19.37 -25.05 0.82
C ILE A 115 -18.17 -24.36 1.47
N VAL A 116 -17.44 -25.03 2.38
CA VAL A 116 -16.20 -24.49 2.97
C VAL A 116 -15.18 -24.19 1.89
N CYS A 117 -14.89 -25.15 1.01
CA CYS A 117 -13.93 -24.95 -0.08
C CYS A 117 -14.36 -23.81 -1.02
N VAL A 118 -15.61 -23.79 -1.47
CA VAL A 118 -16.11 -22.75 -2.39
C VAL A 118 -16.08 -21.37 -1.74
N SER A 119 -16.53 -21.23 -0.50
CA SER A 119 -16.55 -19.94 0.20
C SER A 119 -15.14 -19.40 0.47
N LEU A 120 -14.20 -20.26 0.91
CA LEU A 120 -12.80 -19.87 1.13
C LEU A 120 -12.09 -19.54 -0.19
N LEU A 121 -12.29 -20.33 -1.25
CA LEU A 121 -11.73 -20.03 -2.57
C LEU A 121 -12.27 -18.70 -3.13
N LEU A 122 -13.58 -18.47 -3.07
CA LEU A 122 -14.14 -17.18 -3.47
C LEU A 122 -13.57 -16.02 -2.63
N CYS A 123 -13.40 -16.21 -1.32
CA CYS A 123 -12.72 -15.21 -0.49
C CYS A 123 -11.30 -14.93 -0.98
N THR A 124 -10.50 -15.97 -1.26
CA THR A 124 -9.11 -15.80 -1.75
C THR A 124 -9.05 -15.08 -3.09
N LEU A 125 -9.96 -15.40 -4.01
CA LEU A 125 -10.07 -14.76 -5.32
C LEU A 125 -10.43 -13.29 -5.17
N MET A 126 -11.42 -12.97 -4.34
CA MET A 126 -11.81 -11.59 -4.06
C MET A 126 -10.64 -10.82 -3.43
N SER A 127 -9.99 -11.34 -2.39
CA SER A 127 -8.83 -10.67 -1.78
C SER A 127 -7.68 -10.46 -2.77
N SER A 128 -7.45 -11.40 -3.70
CA SER A 128 -6.43 -11.26 -4.75
C SER A 128 -6.78 -10.16 -5.75
N MET A 129 -8.05 -10.06 -6.15
CA MET A 129 -8.52 -8.98 -7.02
C MET A 129 -8.44 -7.61 -6.34
N LEU A 130 -8.78 -7.54 -5.05
CA LEU A 130 -8.60 -6.32 -4.26
C LEU A 130 -7.11 -5.95 -4.13
N LEU A 131 -6.23 -6.91 -3.89
CA LEU A 131 -4.78 -6.68 -3.81
C LEU A 131 -4.22 -6.11 -5.13
N LEU A 132 -4.66 -6.65 -6.28
CA LEU A 132 -4.30 -6.11 -7.60
C LEU A 132 -4.83 -4.69 -7.80
N ALA A 133 -6.05 -4.40 -7.35
CA ALA A 133 -6.61 -3.05 -7.43
C ALA A 133 -5.82 -2.04 -6.57
N VAL A 134 -5.46 -2.43 -5.34
CA VAL A 134 -4.69 -1.61 -4.40
C VAL A 134 -3.28 -1.34 -4.90
N THR A 135 -2.58 -2.37 -5.37
CA THR A 135 -1.22 -2.23 -5.92
C THR A 135 -1.18 -1.33 -7.16
N ARG A 136 -2.16 -1.46 -8.07
CA ARG A 136 -2.29 -0.57 -9.23
C ARG A 136 -2.63 0.87 -8.83
N TYR A 137 -3.46 1.06 -7.81
CA TYR A 137 -3.78 2.39 -7.30
C TYR A 137 -2.52 3.05 -6.70
N ALA A 138 -1.80 2.30 -5.86
CA ALA A 138 -0.55 2.73 -5.24
C ALA A 138 0.52 3.12 -6.27
N SER A 139 0.65 2.34 -7.35
CA SER A 139 1.71 2.55 -8.34
C SER A 139 1.48 3.71 -9.30
N SER A 140 0.23 4.14 -9.52
CA SER A 140 -0.07 5.00 -10.68
C SER A 140 -1.08 6.10 -10.43
N GLN A 141 -2.04 5.91 -9.52
CA GLN A 141 -3.09 6.91 -9.29
C GLN A 141 -2.79 7.76 -8.06
N LEU A 142 -2.14 7.21 -7.04
CA LEU A 142 -1.83 7.92 -5.81
C LEU A 142 -0.97 9.17 -6.04
N GLU A 143 0.10 9.05 -6.83
CA GLU A 143 0.97 10.18 -7.16
C GLU A 143 0.22 11.28 -7.96
N LEU A 144 -0.66 10.87 -8.89
CA LEU A 144 -1.45 11.79 -9.69
C LEU A 144 -2.48 12.53 -8.84
N ASP A 145 -3.14 11.83 -7.92
CA ASP A 145 -4.12 12.41 -7.01
C ASP A 145 -3.46 13.43 -6.07
N ILE A 146 -2.29 13.12 -5.51
CA ILE A 146 -1.53 14.03 -4.64
C ILE A 146 -1.00 15.25 -5.40
N LYS A 147 -0.57 15.07 -6.66
CA LYS A 147 -0.09 16.18 -7.49
C LYS A 147 -1.20 17.15 -7.86
N ARG A 148 -2.45 16.69 -7.94
CA ARG A 148 -3.62 17.51 -8.28
C ARG A 148 -4.23 18.23 -7.08
N MET A 149 -3.93 17.78 -5.86
CA MET A 149 -4.45 18.40 -4.64
C MET A 149 -3.74 19.72 -4.32
N ASP A 150 -4.52 20.69 -3.86
CA ASP A 150 -4.01 21.93 -3.32
C ASP A 150 -3.36 21.72 -1.94
N LEU A 151 -2.47 22.62 -1.54
CA LEU A 151 -1.77 22.57 -0.25
C LEU A 151 -2.72 22.55 0.95
N SER A 152 -3.82 23.30 0.86
CA SER A 152 -4.84 23.39 1.92
C SER A 152 -5.59 22.07 2.12
N GLU A 153 -5.74 21.29 1.05
CA GLU A 153 -6.44 20.00 1.08
C GLU A 153 -5.53 18.84 1.49
N LEU A 154 -4.22 19.01 1.37
CA LEU A 154 -3.22 17.95 1.58
C LEU A 154 -3.22 17.41 3.01
N GLU A 155 -3.51 18.24 4.01
CA GLU A 155 -3.55 17.85 5.42
C GLU A 155 -4.87 17.16 5.81
N ILE A 156 -5.97 17.55 5.16
CA ILE A 156 -7.33 17.14 5.57
C ILE A 156 -7.76 15.88 4.82
N ASN A 157 -7.45 15.79 3.53
CA ASN A 157 -7.96 14.74 2.66
C ASN A 157 -7.04 13.52 2.63
N ALA A 158 -7.63 12.33 2.72
CA ALA A 158 -6.95 11.04 2.55
C ALA A 158 -7.40 10.39 1.23
N PRO A 159 -6.70 10.63 0.11
CA PRO A 159 -7.13 10.19 -1.22
C PRO A 159 -7.39 8.68 -1.29
N PHE A 160 -6.50 7.89 -0.68
CA PHE A 160 -6.62 6.44 -0.64
C PHE A 160 -7.92 6.00 0.05
N THR A 161 -8.27 6.62 1.18
CA THR A 161 -9.46 6.24 1.95
C THR A 161 -10.75 6.54 1.18
N VAL A 162 -10.82 7.70 0.51
CA VAL A 162 -11.97 8.07 -0.31
C VAL A 162 -12.13 7.12 -1.49
N TRP A 163 -11.03 6.81 -2.19
CA TRP A 163 -11.04 5.86 -3.29
C TRP A 163 -11.46 4.45 -2.84
N TRP A 164 -10.91 3.98 -1.71
CA TRP A 164 -11.22 2.67 -1.14
C TRP A 164 -12.70 2.55 -0.78
N LEU A 165 -13.26 3.54 -0.07
CA LEU A 165 -14.67 3.57 0.31
C LEU A 165 -15.61 3.52 -0.90
N LYS A 166 -15.24 4.21 -1.99
CA LYS A 166 -16.07 4.26 -3.19
C LYS A 166 -16.03 2.97 -4.00
N LYS A 167 -14.86 2.32 -4.11
CA LYS A 167 -14.64 1.24 -5.09
C LYS A 167 -14.48 -0.15 -4.47
N CYS A 168 -13.84 -0.24 -3.31
CA CYS A 168 -13.38 -1.51 -2.74
C CYS A 168 -14.17 -1.93 -1.49
N ASP A 169 -14.83 -1.00 -0.80
CA ASP A 169 -15.45 -1.27 0.49
C ASP A 169 -16.61 -2.28 0.43
N VAL A 170 -17.39 -2.29 -0.66
CA VAL A 170 -18.46 -3.28 -0.85
C VAL A 170 -17.86 -4.68 -1.04
N GLU A 171 -16.90 -4.81 -1.96
CA GLU A 171 -16.27 -6.09 -2.27
C GLU A 171 -15.45 -6.63 -1.10
N HIS A 172 -14.76 -5.76 -0.38
CA HIS A 172 -14.03 -6.12 0.84
C HIS A 172 -14.98 -6.68 1.90
N ARG A 173 -16.11 -6.00 2.16
CA ARG A 173 -17.10 -6.48 3.13
C ARG A 173 -17.71 -7.82 2.71
N THR A 174 -17.94 -8.01 1.42
CA THR A 174 -18.41 -9.31 0.88
C THR A 174 -17.37 -10.41 1.12
N ALA A 175 -16.09 -10.15 0.82
CA ALA A 175 -15.01 -11.11 1.08
C ALA A 175 -14.92 -11.47 2.57
N MET A 176 -15.00 -10.47 3.47
CA MET A 176 -14.99 -10.70 4.91
C MET A 176 -16.19 -11.52 5.39
N LYS A 177 -17.39 -11.31 4.83
CA LYS A 177 -18.57 -12.14 5.12
C LYS A 177 -18.39 -13.57 4.65
N LEU A 178 -17.85 -13.78 3.45
CA LEU A 178 -17.55 -15.12 2.91
C LEU A 178 -16.52 -15.84 3.77
N MET A 179 -15.46 -15.16 4.20
CA MET A 179 -14.47 -15.70 5.14
C MET A 179 -15.14 -16.15 6.45
N LEU A 180 -15.98 -15.29 7.04
CA LEU A 180 -16.68 -15.63 8.29
C LEU A 180 -17.59 -16.84 8.11
N ILE A 181 -18.34 -16.92 7.00
CA ILE A 181 -19.18 -18.08 6.69
C ILE A 181 -18.31 -19.34 6.53
N GLY A 182 -17.23 -19.25 5.75
CA GLY A 182 -16.31 -20.37 5.53
C GLY A 182 -15.72 -20.91 6.82
N VAL A 183 -15.23 -20.04 7.70
CA VAL A 183 -14.69 -20.44 9.01
C VAL A 183 -15.77 -21.05 9.92
N THR A 184 -17.00 -20.52 9.91
CA THR A 184 -18.08 -21.12 10.71
C THR A 184 -18.47 -22.52 10.23
N LEU A 185 -18.52 -22.72 8.91
CA LEU A 185 -18.80 -24.02 8.32
C LEU A 185 -17.62 -24.98 8.49
N PHE A 186 -16.39 -24.48 8.61
CA PHE A 186 -15.21 -25.28 8.89
C PHE A 186 -15.29 -25.96 10.27
N PHE A 187 -15.78 -25.27 11.31
CA PHE A 187 -16.03 -25.92 12.60
C PHE A 187 -17.13 -26.99 12.51
N GLN A 188 -18.20 -26.70 11.76
CA GLN A 188 -19.25 -27.70 11.51
C GLN A 188 -18.69 -28.92 10.77
N TYR A 189 -17.82 -28.70 9.79
CA TYR A 189 -17.10 -29.75 9.05
C TYR A 189 -16.22 -30.59 9.97
N LEU A 190 -15.45 -29.99 10.87
CA LEU A 190 -14.64 -30.75 11.85
C LEU A 190 -15.52 -31.60 12.78
N GLY A 191 -16.70 -31.10 13.15
CA GLY A 191 -17.68 -31.86 13.90
C GLY A 191 -18.14 -33.10 13.12
N THR A 192 -18.63 -32.93 11.89
CA THR A 192 -19.07 -34.07 11.06
C THR A 192 -17.94 -35.02 10.72
N LEU A 193 -16.72 -34.51 10.49
CA LEU A 193 -15.51 -35.29 10.26
C LEU A 193 -15.21 -36.24 11.42
N ALA A 194 -15.34 -35.78 12.67
CA ALA A 194 -15.12 -36.62 13.84
C ALA A 194 -16.13 -37.78 13.93
N TRP A 195 -17.39 -37.55 13.54
CA TRP A 195 -18.41 -38.58 13.48
C TRP A 195 -18.15 -39.63 12.41
N VAL A 196 -17.62 -39.23 11.26
CA VAL A 196 -17.28 -40.16 10.17
C VAL A 196 -16.04 -40.97 10.54
N GLN A 197 -15.02 -40.35 11.14
CA GLN A 197 -13.75 -41.02 11.46
C GLN A 197 -13.83 -41.97 12.66
N PHE A 198 -14.61 -41.62 13.70
CA PHE A 198 -14.68 -42.38 14.96
C PHE A 198 -16.04 -43.05 15.15
N ILE A 199 -16.51 -43.79 14.14
CA ILE A 199 -17.81 -44.47 14.21
C ILE A 199 -17.84 -45.53 15.33
N ASP A 200 -16.74 -46.26 15.52
CA ASP A 200 -16.62 -47.32 16.52
C ASP A 200 -16.43 -46.75 17.94
N TYR A 201 -15.77 -45.59 18.06
CA TYR A 201 -15.43 -44.96 19.34
C TYR A 201 -16.29 -43.72 19.60
N ARG A 202 -17.55 -43.93 19.98
CA ARG A 202 -18.52 -42.84 20.25
C ARG A 202 -18.01 -41.79 21.23
N ALA A 203 -17.28 -42.18 22.27
CA ALA A 203 -16.73 -41.26 23.25
C ALA A 203 -15.75 -40.26 22.62
N ALA A 204 -14.84 -40.72 21.75
CA ALA A 204 -13.90 -39.87 21.03
C ALA A 204 -14.62 -38.87 20.12
N SER A 205 -15.60 -39.34 19.33
CA SER A 205 -16.41 -38.49 18.46
C SER A 205 -17.14 -37.37 19.22
N ILE A 206 -17.75 -37.71 20.38
CA ILE A 206 -18.43 -36.73 21.24
C ILE A 206 -17.46 -35.67 21.77
N THR A 207 -16.28 -36.09 22.23
CA THR A 207 -15.28 -35.13 22.74
C THR A 207 -14.82 -34.16 21.66
N ILE A 208 -14.49 -34.63 20.47
CA ILE A 208 -14.03 -33.78 19.36
C ILE A 208 -15.16 -32.86 18.87
N SER A 209 -16.39 -33.38 18.77
CA SER A 209 -17.55 -32.58 18.40
C SER A 209 -17.83 -31.47 19.43
N SER A 210 -17.73 -31.78 20.72
CA SER A 210 -17.91 -30.79 21.78
C SER A 210 -16.82 -29.72 21.76
N LEU A 211 -15.56 -30.10 21.50
CA LEU A 211 -14.45 -29.16 21.32
C LEU A 211 -14.68 -28.25 20.10
N SER A 212 -15.21 -28.79 19.00
CA SER A 212 -15.57 -27.99 17.83
C SER A 212 -16.68 -26.97 18.14
N VAL A 213 -17.72 -27.38 18.88
CA VAL A 213 -18.79 -26.47 19.32
C VAL A 213 -18.25 -25.38 20.26
N VAL A 214 -17.38 -25.73 21.21
CA VAL A 214 -16.73 -24.75 22.09
C VAL A 214 -15.86 -23.79 21.27
N GLY A 215 -15.09 -24.29 20.30
CA GLY A 215 -14.30 -23.49 19.37
C GLY A 215 -15.16 -22.52 18.56
N PHE A 216 -16.30 -23.00 18.05
CA PHE A 216 -17.29 -22.19 17.34
C PHE A 216 -17.88 -21.10 18.25
N LEU A 217 -18.30 -21.44 19.47
CA LEU A 217 -18.84 -20.46 20.41
C LEU A 217 -17.79 -19.42 20.79
N PHE A 218 -16.56 -19.84 21.05
CA PHE A 218 -15.45 -18.93 21.32
C PHE A 218 -15.21 -18.00 20.13
N TRP A 219 -15.22 -18.53 18.90
CA TRP A 219 -15.11 -17.75 17.67
C TRP A 219 -16.25 -16.72 17.54
N GLN A 220 -17.50 -17.12 17.74
CA GLN A 220 -18.65 -16.22 17.67
C GLN A 220 -18.59 -15.11 18.72
N VAL A 221 -18.26 -15.47 19.97
CA VAL A 221 -18.28 -14.52 21.09
C VAL A 221 -17.11 -13.54 21.04
N ARG A 222 -15.90 -14.01 20.72
CA ARG A 222 -14.68 -13.16 20.78
C ARG A 222 -14.36 -12.49 19.46
N ILE A 223 -14.48 -13.24 18.38
CA ILE A 223 -13.96 -12.83 17.08
C ILE A 223 -15.09 -12.14 16.36
N ALA A 224 -16.22 -12.81 16.09
CA ALA A 224 -17.32 -12.20 15.34
C ALA A 224 -17.87 -10.90 15.98
N SER A 225 -17.87 -10.79 17.32
CA SER A 225 -18.28 -9.56 18.01
C SER A 225 -17.36 -8.36 17.74
N ARG A 226 -16.04 -8.58 17.75
CA ARG A 226 -15.04 -7.52 17.48
C ARG A 226 -15.03 -7.11 16.01
N TRP A 227 -15.20 -8.07 15.10
CA TRP A 227 -15.19 -7.79 13.65
C TRP A 227 -16.50 -7.15 13.17
N ARG A 228 -17.65 -7.44 13.78
CA ARG A 228 -18.92 -6.78 13.43
C ARG A 228 -18.91 -5.27 13.65
N TYR A 229 -18.21 -4.80 14.69
CA TYR A 229 -18.04 -3.37 14.93
C TYR A 229 -17.27 -2.69 13.81
N LEU A 230 -16.26 -3.36 13.24
CA LEU A 230 -15.45 -2.82 12.13
C LEU A 230 -16.16 -2.85 10.77
N LEU A 231 -17.17 -3.70 10.61
CA LEU A 231 -17.96 -3.82 9.37
C LEU A 231 -19.14 -2.84 9.31
N THR A 232 -19.49 -2.22 10.44
CA THR A 232 -20.55 -1.24 10.52
C THR A 232 -19.92 0.14 10.30
N PRO A 233 -20.17 0.80 9.16
CA PRO A 233 -19.67 2.15 8.98
C PRO A 233 -20.26 3.05 10.07
N PRO A 234 -19.51 4.06 10.56
CA PRO A 234 -20.10 5.07 11.43
C PRO A 234 -21.30 5.66 10.71
N THR A 235 -22.48 5.55 11.34
CA THR A 235 -23.71 6.15 10.83
C THR A 235 -23.44 7.63 10.66
N SER A 236 -23.46 8.12 9.41
CA SER A 236 -23.33 9.55 9.14
C SER A 236 -24.36 10.28 10.01
N PRO A 237 -23.97 11.26 10.83
CA PRO A 237 -24.94 12.03 11.58
C PRO A 237 -25.88 12.68 10.57
N THR A 238 -27.14 12.28 10.65
CA THR A 238 -28.28 12.90 9.98
C THR A 238 -28.20 14.41 10.18
N THR A 239 -28.02 15.13 9.08
CA THR A 239 -28.48 16.50 8.84
C THR A 239 -28.57 17.36 10.10
N VAL A 240 -27.44 17.94 10.53
CA VAL A 240 -27.49 19.15 11.36
C VAL A 240 -27.99 20.28 10.45
N PRO A 241 -29.11 20.98 10.76
CA PRO A 241 -29.56 22.10 9.95
C PRO A 241 -28.52 23.20 9.97
N THR A 242 -28.12 23.62 8.77
CA THR A 242 -27.30 24.79 8.46
C THR A 242 -27.80 26.00 9.26
N THR A 243 -27.16 26.27 10.40
CA THR A 243 -27.28 27.55 11.09
C THR A 243 -25.95 28.25 10.91
N SER A 244 -25.98 29.24 10.03
CA SER A 244 -24.95 30.22 9.78
C SER A 244 -24.31 30.76 11.06
N TYR A 245 -23.03 30.43 11.28
CA TYR A 245 -22.13 31.21 12.12
C TYR A 245 -20.85 31.52 11.34
N LEU A 246 -20.98 32.43 10.38
CA LEU A 246 -19.92 33.39 10.11
C LEU A 246 -19.81 34.30 11.34
N ARG A 247 -18.90 34.00 12.25
CA ARG A 247 -18.41 34.97 13.23
C ARG A 247 -16.98 34.60 13.61
N GLY A 248 -16.06 35.46 13.20
CA GLY A 248 -14.63 35.18 13.15
C GLY A 248 -13.93 35.09 14.49
N CYS A 249 -12.73 34.55 14.42
CA CYS A 249 -11.62 34.81 15.33
C CYS A 249 -10.32 34.71 14.52
N ASN A 250 -9.80 35.87 14.11
CA ASN A 250 -8.36 36.06 13.95
C ASN A 250 -7.74 35.99 15.34
N GLY A 251 -6.67 35.20 15.53
CA GLY A 251 -5.80 35.35 16.69
C GLY A 251 -5.03 34.10 17.16
N TYR A 252 -3.81 33.95 16.60
CA TYR A 252 -2.61 33.31 17.20
C TYR A 252 -2.57 31.76 17.31
N PRO A 253 -1.41 31.17 17.70
CA PRO A 253 -0.15 31.08 16.96
C PRO A 253 0.26 29.59 16.76
N SER A 254 1.42 29.38 16.14
CA SER A 254 2.17 28.11 16.08
C SER A 254 1.97 27.18 17.29
N ALA A 255 1.44 25.97 17.05
CA ALA A 255 1.55 24.85 17.97
C ALA A 255 1.50 23.51 17.21
N ARG A 256 2.70 22.96 17.06
CA ARG A 256 3.06 21.54 16.93
C ARG A 256 2.12 20.61 17.73
N SER A 257 1.87 19.42 17.17
CA SER A 257 1.39 18.17 17.79
C SER A 257 -0.11 17.83 17.70
N SER A 258 -0.39 16.82 16.88
CA SER A 258 -1.46 15.82 17.04
C SER A 258 -1.36 14.87 15.83
N ILE A 259 -0.24 14.16 15.65
CA ILE A 259 -0.20 12.69 15.83
C ILE A 259 -1.60 12.09 16.01
N TYR A 260 -2.32 11.89 14.91
CA TYR A 260 -3.35 10.87 14.83
C TYR A 260 -2.63 9.51 14.84
N SER A 261 -2.27 9.09 16.04
CA SER A 261 -1.86 7.73 16.34
C SER A 261 -3.09 6.84 16.17
N SER A 262 -3.32 6.36 14.95
CA SER A 262 -4.02 5.09 14.72
C SER A 262 -3.15 3.98 15.30
N ARG A 263 -3.24 3.84 16.63
CA ARG A 263 -2.58 2.79 17.40
C ARG A 263 -3.28 1.47 17.08
N PHE A 264 -2.92 0.89 15.94
CA PHE A 264 -3.10 -0.55 15.76
C PHE A 264 -2.26 -1.23 16.86
N PRO A 265 -2.83 -2.14 17.67
CA PRO A 265 -2.03 -2.94 18.57
C PRO A 265 -1.12 -3.85 17.73
N SER A 266 0.13 -3.42 17.57
CA SER A 266 1.24 -4.25 17.10
C SER A 266 1.60 -5.27 18.19
N THR A 267 0.76 -6.29 18.31
CA THR A 267 1.12 -7.53 19.01
C THR A 267 0.69 -8.68 18.12
N ILE A 268 1.64 -9.14 17.31
CA ILE A 268 2.04 -10.54 17.08
C ILE A 268 3.25 -10.45 16.14
N SER A 269 4.45 -10.31 16.72
CA SER A 269 5.71 -10.66 16.07
C SER A 269 5.88 -12.17 16.19
N VAL A 270 5.15 -12.94 15.38
CA VAL A 270 5.31 -14.40 15.31
C VAL A 270 5.65 -14.76 13.87
N THR A 271 6.86 -15.31 13.73
CA THR A 271 7.40 -16.09 12.61
C THR A 271 7.56 -15.42 11.25
N LYS A 272 8.58 -14.55 11.13
CA LYS A 272 9.32 -14.34 9.86
C LYS A 272 10.73 -15.01 9.84
N ARG A 273 11.03 -15.88 10.81
CA ARG A 273 12.32 -16.63 10.90
C ARG A 273 12.16 -18.15 10.82
N LEU A 274 11.27 -18.65 9.96
CA LEU A 274 11.09 -20.11 9.80
C LEU A 274 11.12 -20.59 8.35
N TRP A 275 11.72 -19.83 7.44
CA TRP A 275 11.95 -20.23 6.06
C TRP A 275 13.28 -19.69 5.51
N ASP A 276 14.34 -19.81 6.31
CA ASP A 276 15.69 -19.87 5.75
C ASP A 276 15.96 -21.34 5.35
N PRO A 277 16.24 -21.66 4.08
CA PRO A 277 16.63 -23.00 3.69
C PRO A 277 18.00 -23.32 4.32
N LEU A 278 18.09 -24.49 4.94
CA LEU A 278 19.33 -25.15 5.37
C LEU A 278 20.42 -25.03 4.29
N ARG A 279 21.31 -24.04 4.46
CA ARG A 279 22.63 -24.04 3.83
C ARG A 279 23.57 -24.74 4.82
N SER A 280 23.68 -26.07 4.68
CA SER A 280 24.73 -26.83 5.34
C SER A 280 26.08 -26.59 4.62
N PRO A 281 27.20 -26.67 5.36
CA PRO A 281 28.53 -26.36 4.83
C PRO A 281 29.11 -27.61 4.15
N MET A 282 29.57 -27.49 2.90
CA MET A 282 30.46 -28.50 2.32
C MET A 282 31.91 -28.11 2.61
N ALA A 283 32.51 -28.91 3.49
CA ALA A 283 33.94 -29.08 3.61
C ALA A 283 34.48 -29.85 2.38
N ASN A 284 35.59 -29.36 1.83
CA ASN A 284 36.41 -30.08 0.87
C ASN A 284 37.22 -31.16 1.60
N SER A 285 37.14 -32.40 1.15
CA SER A 285 38.26 -33.34 1.20
C SER A 285 38.20 -34.33 0.04
N GLU A 286 39.33 -34.47 -0.62
CA GLU A 286 39.53 -35.21 -1.86
C GLU A 286 39.58 -36.75 -1.67
N HIS A 287 39.52 -37.42 -2.84
CA HIS A 287 40.24 -38.65 -3.21
C HIS A 287 39.64 -40.07 -2.96
N LEU A 288 39.41 -40.74 -4.11
CA LEU A 288 39.83 -42.10 -4.54
C LEU A 288 38.79 -43.20 -4.82
N LYS A 289 38.85 -43.65 -6.09
CA LYS A 289 38.65 -45.00 -6.69
C LYS A 289 37.23 -45.58 -6.72
N SER A 290 36.63 -45.74 -7.91
CA SER A 290 36.86 -46.77 -8.96
C SER A 290 35.98 -48.01 -8.76
N ALA A 291 35.00 -48.20 -9.66
CA ALA A 291 34.80 -49.40 -10.47
C ALA A 291 33.35 -49.50 -11.01
N ASN A 292 33.24 -49.55 -12.35
CA ASN A 292 32.38 -50.39 -13.20
C ASN A 292 30.95 -50.76 -12.73
N SER A 293 29.92 -50.38 -13.48
CA SER A 293 29.45 -51.08 -14.71
C SER A 293 28.03 -50.66 -15.11
N THR A 294 27.89 -50.22 -16.36
CA THR A 294 26.88 -50.62 -17.35
C THR A 294 25.44 -50.92 -16.89
N THR A 295 24.48 -50.06 -17.28
CA THR A 295 23.45 -50.42 -18.27
C THR A 295 22.74 -49.18 -18.82
N ARG A 296 22.57 -49.18 -20.14
CA ARG A 296 21.81 -48.23 -20.97
C ARG A 296 20.33 -48.22 -20.58
N PHE A 297 19.69 -47.05 -20.62
CA PHE A 297 18.57 -46.85 -21.54
C PHE A 297 18.44 -45.37 -21.91
N THR A 298 18.42 -45.15 -23.21
CA THR A 298 18.22 -43.91 -23.93
C THR A 298 16.76 -43.46 -23.85
N SER A 299 16.51 -42.18 -23.57
CA SER A 299 15.58 -41.41 -24.41
C SER A 299 15.81 -39.91 -24.30
N THR A 300 16.01 -39.36 -25.47
CA THR A 300 16.26 -37.99 -25.92
C THR A 300 15.10 -37.01 -25.69
N ALA A 301 15.42 -35.79 -25.23
CA ALA A 301 14.85 -34.51 -25.68
C ALA A 301 15.73 -33.37 -25.13
N ILE A 302 16.75 -32.94 -25.88
CA ILE A 302 16.81 -31.66 -26.61
C ILE A 302 16.70 -30.45 -25.66
N LEU A 303 17.88 -29.89 -25.36
CA LEU A 303 18.07 -28.55 -24.82
C LEU A 303 18.81 -27.70 -25.85
N THR A 304 18.75 -26.39 -25.61
CA THR A 304 19.55 -25.27 -26.13
C THR A 304 18.84 -24.38 -27.17
N PRO A 305 19.24 -23.10 -27.32
CA PRO A 305 19.05 -22.05 -26.32
C PRO A 305 18.64 -20.70 -26.97
N SER A 306 18.38 -19.69 -26.13
CA SER A 306 18.77 -18.28 -26.30
C SER A 306 18.48 -17.57 -27.63
N SER A 307 17.57 -16.59 -27.61
CA SER A 307 17.85 -15.29 -28.25
C SER A 307 17.02 -14.18 -27.61
N TYR A 308 17.70 -13.27 -26.92
CA TYR A 308 17.20 -11.93 -26.59
C TYR A 308 17.35 -11.08 -27.86
N GLU A 309 16.25 -10.59 -28.43
CA GLU A 309 16.31 -9.55 -29.46
C GLU A 309 16.26 -8.15 -28.83
N GLU A 310 17.21 -7.35 -29.29
CA GLU A 310 17.52 -5.98 -28.93
C GLU A 310 16.39 -4.99 -29.25
N LEU A 311 16.14 -4.08 -28.30
CA LEU A 311 15.49 -2.80 -28.57
C LEU A 311 16.37 -1.95 -29.50
N LYS A 312 15.89 -1.73 -30.72
CA LYS A 312 16.48 -0.78 -31.67
C LYS A 312 15.98 0.64 -31.37
N SER A 313 16.85 1.44 -30.77
CA SER A 313 16.73 2.89 -30.59
C SER A 313 16.86 3.62 -31.94
N PRO A 314 16.00 4.59 -32.28
CA PRO A 314 16.20 5.44 -33.44
C PRO A 314 17.22 6.56 -33.14
N LYS A 315 18.27 6.58 -33.98
CA LYS A 315 19.31 7.62 -34.07
C LYS A 315 18.72 9.01 -34.30
N HIS A 316 19.14 9.95 -33.47
CA HIS A 316 19.11 11.39 -33.71
C HIS A 316 20.18 11.75 -34.76
N ASP A 317 19.76 12.38 -35.86
CA ASP A 317 20.66 13.13 -36.75
C ASP A 317 20.50 14.65 -36.48
N PRO A 318 21.58 15.39 -36.22
CA PRO A 318 21.55 16.85 -36.10
C PRO A 318 22.22 17.50 -37.32
N LYS A 319 21.44 17.89 -38.34
CA LYS A 319 21.87 18.82 -39.39
C LYS A 319 20.69 19.62 -39.94
N ASN A 320 20.50 20.85 -39.45
CA ASN A 320 20.68 22.04 -40.29
C ASN A 320 20.44 23.33 -39.50
N ILE A 321 21.53 24.07 -39.42
CA ILE A 321 21.67 25.47 -39.02
C ILE A 321 21.46 26.30 -40.31
N LEU A 322 20.95 27.52 -40.14
CA LEU A 322 20.81 28.63 -41.11
C LEU A 322 19.57 28.62 -42.05
N SER A 323 18.58 29.45 -41.70
CA SER A 323 18.44 30.74 -42.41
C SER A 323 17.71 31.76 -41.53
N SER A 324 18.41 32.86 -41.30
CA SER A 324 17.93 34.10 -40.71
C SER A 324 17.26 34.97 -41.78
N CYS A 325 16.42 35.91 -41.35
CA CYS A 325 16.05 37.16 -42.03
C CYS A 325 15.40 37.08 -43.42
N GLN A 326 14.08 37.33 -43.49
CA GLN A 326 13.56 38.61 -44.00
C GLN A 326 12.11 38.84 -43.57
#